data_AF-A0A1Y1HTU6-F1
#
_entry.id   AF-A0A1Y1HTU6-F1
#
_cell.length_a   1.000
_cell.length_b   1.000
_cell.length_c   1.000
_cell.angle_alpha   90.00
_cell.angle_beta   90.00
_cell.angle_gamma   90.00
#
_symmetry.space_group_name_H-M   'P 1'
#
loop_
_entity.id
_entity.type
_entity.pdbx_description
1 polymer ?
#
loop_
_entity_poly.entity_id
_entity_poly.type
_entity_poly.pdbx_seq_one_letter_code
_entity_poly.pdbx_strand_id
1 'polypeptide(L)'
;MEEVVDKCASMLLSSSPEAMTASADFFKGLSGDPSGRCSEGLCFSSVLQELLAYERGAIFDHLLRQMLADPGNCGEMRIQKLYSCKILATFSESEAVAKYCAKDKQRARSLLKALLEAQAYLLHIIRGQLREGKPNQEFEEMVKRDKGKGRHEFLELALENIKAFASFISASKHFRLALQQSDCFFRDLESLVARNITKRASAQLQQKAVKNLCRLLHSLCRFGDTKDWAINSGLVRIHAAVTRLMALDGTKVSEAPIVCSWEKCDEGSELDAGRQFSKCANCSLAYYCSKEHQKLHWSVHKKQCKVKTSDPAPQSG
;
A
#
# COMPACT_ATOMS: atom_id res chain seq x y z
N MET A 1 12.67 19.66 -10.87
CA MET A 1 11.48 18.80 -11.08
C MET A 1 11.51 18.19 -12.47
N GLU A 2 11.59 18.99 -13.54
CA GLU A 2 11.66 18.50 -14.94
C GLU A 2 12.77 17.46 -15.16
N GLU A 3 14.02 17.76 -14.78
CA GLU A 3 15.14 16.81 -14.90
C GLU A 3 14.89 15.48 -14.17
N VAL A 4 14.24 15.53 -13.00
CA VAL A 4 13.87 14.33 -12.22
C VAL A 4 12.80 13.53 -12.96
N VAL A 5 11.80 14.22 -13.53
CA VAL A 5 10.72 13.60 -14.31
C VAL A 5 11.28 12.97 -15.59
N ASP A 6 12.14 13.64 -16.33
CA ASP A 6 12.76 13.12 -17.56
C ASP A 6 13.66 11.91 -17.28
N LYS A 7 14.46 11.97 -16.21
CA LYS A 7 15.26 10.84 -15.77
C LYS A 7 14.39 9.65 -15.38
N CYS A 8 13.31 9.88 -14.65
CA CYS A 8 12.37 8.80 -14.30
C CYS A 8 11.65 8.25 -15.53
N ALA A 9 11.19 9.12 -16.44
CA ALA A 9 10.52 8.73 -17.67
C ALA A 9 11.42 7.85 -18.54
N SER A 10 12.68 8.25 -18.75
CA SER A 10 13.64 7.47 -19.54
C SER A 10 13.93 6.09 -18.93
N MET A 11 14.02 5.99 -17.60
CA MET A 11 14.17 4.68 -16.95
C MET A 11 12.90 3.81 -17.05
N LEU A 12 11.71 4.41 -16.94
CA LEU A 12 10.42 3.69 -16.97
C LEU A 12 9.98 3.27 -18.37
N LEU A 13 10.41 4.02 -19.39
CA LEU A 13 10.18 3.69 -20.81
C LEU A 13 11.23 2.71 -21.35
N SER A 14 12.28 2.44 -20.56
CA SER A 14 13.25 1.41 -20.88
C SER A 14 12.67 0.01 -20.72
N SER A 15 13.00 -0.89 -21.65
CA SER A 15 12.68 -2.31 -21.53
C SER A 15 13.67 -3.09 -20.65
N SER A 16 14.70 -2.44 -20.11
CA SER A 16 15.72 -3.10 -19.27
C SER A 16 15.20 -3.37 -17.85
N PRO A 17 15.33 -4.61 -17.33
CA PRO A 17 15.04 -4.94 -15.94
C PRO A 17 15.82 -4.11 -14.92
N GLU A 18 17.07 -3.74 -15.22
CA GLU A 18 17.92 -2.90 -14.37
C GLU A 18 17.34 -1.49 -14.23
N ALA A 19 16.89 -0.89 -15.33
CA ALA A 19 16.26 0.43 -15.31
C ALA A 19 14.95 0.43 -14.50
N MET A 20 14.18 -0.66 -14.60
CA MET A 20 12.94 -0.85 -13.83
C MET A 20 13.21 -1.03 -12.33
N THR A 21 14.25 -1.77 -11.99
CA THR A 21 14.69 -1.95 -10.60
C THR A 21 15.19 -0.64 -10.01
N ALA A 22 16.05 0.08 -10.74
CA ALA A 22 16.55 1.39 -10.34
C ALA A 22 15.42 2.41 -10.14
N SER A 23 14.43 2.41 -11.02
CA SER A 23 13.24 3.25 -10.89
C SER A 23 12.44 2.92 -9.63
N ALA A 24 12.23 1.63 -9.36
CA ALA A 24 11.48 1.20 -8.17
C ALA A 24 12.20 1.57 -6.87
N ASP A 25 13.53 1.48 -6.84
CA ASP A 25 14.33 1.87 -5.68
C ASP A 25 14.36 3.40 -5.51
N PHE A 26 14.42 4.15 -6.61
CA PHE A 26 14.27 5.59 -6.60
C PHE A 26 12.94 6.02 -5.95
N PHE A 27 11.81 5.44 -6.38
CA PHE A 27 10.51 5.74 -5.76
C PHE A 27 10.39 5.28 -4.31
N LYS A 28 11.04 4.17 -3.95
CA LYS A 28 11.11 3.72 -2.55
C LYS A 28 11.87 4.73 -1.69
N GLY A 29 12.94 5.32 -2.20
CA GLY A 29 13.65 6.43 -1.56
C GLY A 29 12.77 7.67 -1.37
N LEU A 30 12.00 8.05 -2.39
CA LEU A 30 11.11 9.21 -2.32
C LEU A 30 9.93 9.03 -1.34
N SER A 31 9.37 7.83 -1.26
CA SER A 31 8.23 7.53 -0.36
C SER A 31 8.64 7.27 1.08
N GLY A 32 9.91 6.92 1.31
CA GLY A 32 10.43 6.47 2.62
C GLY A 32 10.91 7.57 3.55
N ASP A 33 10.91 8.85 3.14
CA ASP A 33 11.31 9.97 3.99
C ASP A 33 10.09 10.58 4.72
N PRO A 34 9.78 10.15 5.96
CA PRO A 34 8.66 10.69 6.74
C PRO A 34 8.87 12.16 7.13
N SER A 35 10.10 12.69 7.02
CA SER A 35 10.36 14.10 7.33
C SER A 35 9.81 15.03 6.25
N GLY A 36 9.43 14.50 5.08
CA GLY A 36 8.93 15.27 3.94
C GLY A 36 9.94 16.28 3.40
N ARG A 37 11.18 16.26 3.88
CA ARG A 37 12.26 17.14 3.45
C ARG A 37 13.16 16.36 2.51
N CYS A 38 12.61 15.96 1.37
CA CYS A 38 13.45 15.73 0.20
C CYS A 38 14.29 17.01 0.02
N SER A 39 15.60 16.85 -0.20
CA SER A 39 16.59 17.94 -0.21
C SER A 39 16.30 19.09 -1.18
N GLU A 40 15.28 18.93 -2.04
CA GLU A 40 14.86 19.88 -3.06
C GLU A 40 13.38 20.30 -2.96
N GLY A 41 12.67 19.97 -1.88
CA GLY A 41 11.26 20.37 -1.68
C GLY A 41 10.26 19.70 -2.65
N LEU A 42 10.67 18.64 -3.35
CA LEU A 42 9.81 17.90 -4.26
C LEU A 42 8.80 17.05 -3.49
N CYS A 43 7.51 17.29 -3.71
CA CYS A 43 6.45 16.43 -3.19
C CYS A 43 6.35 15.17 -4.07
N PHE A 44 6.42 13.99 -3.44
CA PHE A 44 6.31 12.70 -4.12
C PHE A 44 5.06 12.60 -5.01
N SER A 45 3.92 13.09 -4.54
CA SER A 45 2.67 13.08 -5.32
C SER A 45 2.75 13.94 -6.57
N SER A 46 3.46 15.08 -6.54
CA SER A 46 3.69 15.93 -7.71
C SER A 46 4.52 15.20 -8.76
N VAL A 47 5.59 14.51 -8.35
CA VAL A 47 6.42 13.72 -9.28
C VAL A 47 5.58 12.62 -9.96
N LEU A 48 4.74 11.92 -9.20
CA LEU A 48 3.85 10.89 -9.77
C LEU A 48 2.82 11.46 -10.76
N GLN A 49 2.29 12.66 -10.48
CA GLN A 49 1.33 13.33 -11.37
C GLN A 49 2.00 13.80 -12.67
N GLU A 50 3.20 14.38 -12.58
CA GLU A 50 3.98 14.79 -13.77
C GLU A 50 4.37 13.59 -14.63
N LEU A 51 4.81 12.49 -14.02
CA LEU A 51 5.09 11.25 -14.76
C LEU A 51 3.85 10.67 -15.43
N LEU A 52 2.68 10.82 -14.82
CA LEU A 52 1.44 10.40 -15.47
C LEU A 52 1.05 11.32 -16.63
N ALA A 53 1.35 12.62 -16.53
CA ALA A 53 1.12 13.58 -17.61
C ALA A 53 2.14 13.45 -18.75
N TYR A 54 3.32 12.88 -18.48
CA TYR A 54 4.41 12.68 -19.43
C TYR A 54 3.92 12.03 -20.73
N GLU A 55 4.13 12.75 -21.84
CA GLU A 55 3.70 12.35 -23.19
C GLU A 55 2.26 11.80 -23.25
N ARG A 56 1.32 12.44 -22.54
CA ARG A 56 -0.11 12.06 -22.49
C ARG A 56 -0.35 10.68 -21.87
N GLY A 57 0.48 10.26 -20.92
CA GLY A 57 0.34 8.98 -20.21
C GLY A 57 1.11 7.83 -20.85
N ALA A 58 2.09 8.13 -21.69
CA ALA A 58 2.92 7.11 -22.37
C ALA A 58 3.57 6.14 -21.38
N ILE A 59 4.02 6.64 -20.22
CA ILE A 59 4.61 5.82 -19.16
C ILE A 59 3.61 4.78 -18.65
N PHE A 60 2.39 5.20 -18.32
CA PHE A 60 1.37 4.27 -17.82
C PHE A 60 1.00 3.22 -18.88
N ASP A 61 0.77 3.66 -20.12
CA ASP A 61 0.43 2.75 -21.21
C ASP A 61 1.58 1.76 -21.50
N HIS A 62 2.84 2.20 -21.37
CA HIS A 62 4.01 1.34 -21.49
C HIS A 62 4.08 0.30 -20.36
N LEU A 63 3.94 0.72 -19.10
CA LEU A 63 3.96 -0.18 -17.94
C LEU A 63 2.82 -1.21 -18.01
N LEU A 64 1.62 -0.79 -18.38
CA LEU A 64 0.49 -1.68 -18.53
C LEU A 64 0.70 -2.70 -19.66
N ARG A 65 1.30 -2.26 -20.78
CA ARG A 65 1.67 -3.16 -21.88
C ARG A 65 2.71 -4.18 -21.46
N GLN A 66 3.76 -3.77 -20.73
CA GLN A 66 4.77 -4.68 -20.17
C GLN A 66 4.13 -5.74 -19.26
N MET A 67 3.17 -5.35 -18.41
CA MET A 67 2.50 -6.31 -17.52
C MET A 67 1.58 -7.28 -18.26
N LEU A 68 0.96 -6.85 -19.35
CA LEU A 68 0.04 -7.68 -20.15
C LEU A 68 0.77 -8.50 -21.21
N ALA A 69 2.05 -8.23 -21.47
CA ALA A 69 2.85 -9.04 -22.36
C ALA A 69 2.96 -10.48 -21.80
N ASP A 70 2.88 -11.46 -22.70
CA ASP A 70 3.18 -12.84 -22.36
C ASP A 70 4.70 -12.97 -22.16
N PRO A 71 5.18 -13.28 -20.94
CA PRO A 71 6.61 -13.39 -20.68
C PRO A 71 7.22 -14.67 -21.28
N GLY A 72 6.39 -15.63 -21.73
CA GLY A 72 6.86 -16.95 -22.13
C GLY A 72 7.75 -17.60 -21.07
N ASN A 73 8.86 -18.20 -21.52
CA ASN A 73 9.88 -18.80 -20.66
C ASN A 73 11.05 -17.86 -20.33
N CYS A 74 10.94 -16.56 -20.65
CA CYS A 74 12.02 -15.60 -20.38
C CYS A 74 11.94 -15.07 -18.93
N GLY A 75 12.93 -15.41 -18.10
CA GLY A 75 13.00 -14.94 -16.71
C GLY A 75 13.03 -13.41 -16.59
N GLU A 76 13.76 -12.72 -17.48
CA GLU A 76 13.87 -11.25 -17.50
C GLU A 76 12.52 -10.56 -17.69
N MET A 77 11.69 -11.07 -18.61
CA MET A 77 10.35 -10.52 -18.84
C MET A 77 9.45 -10.69 -17.61
N ARG A 78 9.63 -11.76 -16.83
CA ARG A 78 8.87 -11.96 -15.59
C ARG A 78 9.30 -10.95 -14.52
N ILE A 79 10.60 -10.66 -14.40
CA ILE A 79 11.11 -9.61 -13.49
C ILE A 79 10.53 -8.26 -13.90
N GLN A 80 10.63 -7.92 -15.18
CA GLN A 80 10.10 -6.68 -15.72
C GLN A 80 8.62 -6.52 -15.35
N LYS A 81 7.78 -7.53 -15.62
CA LYS A 81 6.35 -7.54 -15.24
C LYS A 81 6.12 -7.30 -13.74
N LEU A 82 6.93 -7.90 -12.86
CA LEU A 82 6.82 -7.71 -11.41
C LEU A 82 7.20 -6.28 -10.99
N TYR A 83 8.25 -5.71 -11.57
CA TYR A 83 8.68 -4.36 -11.25
C TYR A 83 7.75 -3.30 -11.85
N SER A 84 7.18 -3.53 -13.04
CA SER A 84 6.09 -2.71 -13.58
C SER A 84 4.89 -2.70 -12.62
N CYS A 85 4.54 -3.86 -12.04
CA CYS A 85 3.50 -3.96 -11.02
C CYS A 85 3.82 -3.13 -9.77
N LYS A 86 5.06 -3.21 -9.28
CA LYS A 86 5.54 -2.42 -8.13
C LYS A 86 5.44 -0.92 -8.41
N ILE A 87 5.88 -0.47 -9.59
CA ILE A 87 5.80 0.93 -10.00
C ILE A 87 4.34 1.38 -10.12
N LEU A 88 3.45 0.57 -10.71
CA LEU A 88 2.02 0.90 -10.75
C LEU A 88 1.39 0.97 -9.35
N ALA A 89 1.80 0.11 -8.42
CA ALA A 89 1.37 0.18 -7.03
C ALA A 89 1.78 1.51 -6.39
N THR A 90 3.02 1.94 -6.62
CA THR A 90 3.54 3.25 -6.21
C THR A 90 2.71 4.39 -6.82
N PHE A 91 2.41 4.33 -8.12
CA PHE A 91 1.62 5.36 -8.82
C PHE A 91 0.21 5.47 -8.22
N SER A 92 -0.39 4.34 -7.84
CA SER A 92 -1.71 4.29 -7.24
C SER A 92 -1.81 4.93 -5.85
N GLU A 93 -0.68 5.33 -5.24
CA GLU A 93 -0.70 6.05 -3.96
C GLU A 93 -1.30 7.45 -4.07
N SER A 94 -1.15 8.07 -5.23
CA SER A 94 -1.82 9.32 -5.56
C SER A 94 -3.23 9.02 -6.05
N GLU A 95 -4.25 9.48 -5.32
CA GLU A 95 -5.66 9.25 -5.70
C GLU A 95 -5.96 9.81 -7.09
N ALA A 96 -5.38 10.96 -7.45
CA ALA A 96 -5.54 11.56 -8.78
C ALA A 96 -4.98 10.63 -9.87
N VAL A 97 -3.81 10.04 -9.64
CA VAL A 97 -3.17 9.10 -10.56
C VAL A 97 -4.01 7.82 -10.64
N ALA A 98 -4.46 7.28 -9.51
CA ALA A 98 -5.31 6.09 -9.48
C ALA A 98 -6.62 6.27 -10.26
N LYS A 99 -7.27 7.44 -10.11
CA LYS A 99 -8.48 7.81 -10.87
C LYS A 99 -8.22 7.90 -12.36
N TYR A 100 -7.10 8.48 -12.76
CA TYR A 100 -6.72 8.57 -14.17
C TYR A 100 -6.45 7.20 -14.79
N CYS A 101 -5.65 6.37 -14.13
CA CYS A 101 -5.27 5.03 -14.62
C CYS A 101 -6.48 4.09 -14.80
N ALA A 102 -7.52 4.27 -13.99
CA ALA A 102 -8.74 3.47 -14.03
C ALA A 102 -9.98 4.29 -14.45
N LYS A 103 -9.78 5.34 -15.26
CA LYS A 103 -10.83 6.30 -15.66
C LYS A 103 -11.94 5.66 -16.49
N ASP A 104 -11.58 4.81 -17.45
CA ASP A 104 -12.54 4.12 -18.31
C ASP A 104 -12.60 2.61 -18.04
N LYS A 105 -13.67 2.00 -18.53
CA LYS A 105 -13.98 0.59 -18.32
C LYS A 105 -12.93 -0.36 -18.90
N GLN A 106 -12.35 -0.04 -20.05
CA GLN A 106 -11.39 -0.91 -20.71
C GLN A 106 -10.04 -0.86 -19.99
N ARG A 107 -9.55 0.35 -19.67
CA ARG A 107 -8.32 0.52 -18.89
C ARG A 107 -8.43 -0.13 -17.51
N ALA A 108 -9.55 0.06 -16.80
CA ALA A 108 -9.76 -0.57 -15.50
C ALA A 108 -9.72 -2.12 -15.56
N ARG A 109 -10.27 -2.73 -16.61
CA ARG A 109 -10.22 -4.19 -16.82
C ARG A 109 -8.82 -4.68 -17.14
N SER A 110 -8.12 -4.01 -18.04
CA SER A 110 -6.73 -4.33 -18.40
C SER A 110 -5.82 -4.25 -17.18
N LEU A 111 -5.96 -3.18 -16.39
CA LEU A 111 -5.22 -2.98 -15.14
C LEU A 111 -5.54 -4.09 -14.12
N LEU A 112 -6.81 -4.40 -13.90
CA LEU A 112 -7.22 -5.48 -13.00
C LEU A 112 -6.60 -6.82 -13.41
N LYS A 113 -6.71 -7.17 -14.70
CA LYS A 113 -6.13 -8.41 -15.25
C LYS A 113 -4.63 -8.47 -14.96
N ALA A 114 -3.92 -7.38 -15.25
CA ALA A 114 -2.48 -7.28 -15.02
C ALA A 114 -2.10 -7.49 -13.53
N LEU A 115 -2.84 -6.87 -12.60
CA LEU A 115 -2.61 -7.01 -11.15
C LEU A 115 -2.94 -8.42 -10.64
N LEU A 116 -4.03 -9.03 -11.11
CA LEU A 116 -4.41 -10.40 -10.73
C LEU A 116 -3.39 -11.44 -11.23
N GLU A 117 -2.92 -11.32 -12.47
CA GLU A 117 -1.87 -12.20 -13.02
C GLU A 117 -0.55 -12.06 -12.26
N ALA A 118 -0.14 -10.81 -11.95
CA ALA A 118 1.03 -10.56 -11.13
C ALA A 118 0.88 -11.18 -9.73
N GLN A 119 -0.30 -11.05 -9.11
CA GLN A 119 -0.58 -11.64 -7.80
C GLN A 119 -0.49 -13.16 -7.82
N ALA A 120 -1.11 -13.80 -8.80
CA ALA A 120 -1.10 -15.26 -8.95
C ALA A 120 0.33 -15.78 -9.13
N TYR A 121 1.13 -15.10 -9.96
CA TYR A 121 2.53 -15.43 -10.17
C TYR A 121 3.37 -15.27 -8.88
N LEU A 122 3.20 -14.18 -8.15
CA LEU A 122 3.89 -13.96 -6.88
C LEU A 122 3.54 -15.04 -5.85
N LEU A 123 2.26 -15.41 -5.73
CA LEU A 123 1.82 -16.47 -4.82
C LEU A 123 2.40 -17.83 -5.20
N HIS A 124 2.54 -18.14 -6.49
CA HIS A 124 3.20 -19.34 -6.95
C HIS A 124 4.67 -19.38 -6.48
N ILE A 125 5.41 -18.28 -6.70
CA ILE A 125 6.82 -18.18 -6.28
C ILE A 125 6.97 -18.28 -4.75
N ILE A 126 6.17 -17.52 -4.00
CA ILE A 126 6.23 -17.50 -2.53
C ILE A 126 6.02 -18.92 -1.98
N ARG A 127 5.06 -19.68 -2.53
CA ARG A 127 4.83 -21.07 -2.10
C ARG A 127 6.04 -21.97 -2.37
N GLY A 128 6.71 -21.83 -3.51
CA GLY A 128 7.94 -22.55 -3.83
C GLY A 128 9.07 -22.24 -2.85
N GLN A 129 9.33 -20.95 -2.60
CA GLN A 129 10.36 -20.48 -1.67
C GLN A 129 10.19 -21.00 -0.24
N LEU A 130 8.95 -21.24 0.18
CA LEU A 130 8.67 -21.75 1.52
C LEU A 130 8.72 -23.28 1.61
N ARG A 131 8.59 -24.04 0.52
CA ARG A 131 8.61 -25.51 0.59
C ARG A 131 10.02 -26.07 0.66
N GLU A 132 10.93 -25.55 -0.14
CA GLU A 132 12.18 -26.25 -0.44
C GLU A 132 13.35 -25.90 0.48
N GLY A 133 13.19 -24.90 1.36
CA GLY A 133 14.25 -24.45 2.28
C GLY A 133 15.48 -23.83 1.59
N LYS A 134 15.67 -24.10 0.30
CA LYS A 134 16.61 -23.49 -0.63
C LYS A 134 15.82 -22.76 -1.72
N PRO A 135 16.16 -21.51 -2.07
CA PRO A 135 15.58 -20.85 -3.22
C PRO A 135 15.94 -21.64 -4.49
N ASN A 136 15.00 -21.78 -5.44
CA ASN A 136 15.36 -22.23 -6.79
C ASN A 136 16.42 -21.27 -7.34
N GLN A 137 17.49 -21.82 -7.93
CA GLN A 137 18.67 -21.08 -8.41
C GLN A 137 18.27 -19.96 -9.38
N GLU A 138 17.23 -20.19 -10.18
CA GLU A 138 16.64 -19.18 -11.08
C GLU A 138 16.18 -17.92 -10.32
N PHE A 139 15.67 -18.04 -9.08
CA PHE A 139 15.27 -16.88 -8.26
C PHE A 139 16.45 -16.17 -7.60
N GLU A 140 17.58 -16.86 -7.38
CA GLU A 140 18.78 -16.22 -6.80
C GLU A 140 19.49 -15.36 -7.84
N GLU A 141 19.48 -15.75 -9.11
CA GLU A 141 20.07 -14.96 -10.20
C GLU A 141 19.23 -13.70 -10.51
N MET A 142 17.90 -13.81 -10.43
CA MET A 142 16.98 -12.71 -10.72
C MET A 142 17.05 -11.56 -9.71
N VAL A 143 17.46 -11.83 -8.47
CA VAL A 143 17.64 -10.80 -7.46
C VAL A 143 19.11 -10.80 -7.09
N LYS A 144 19.88 -9.83 -7.58
CA LYS A 144 21.26 -9.59 -7.14
C LYS A 144 21.26 -9.25 -5.65
N ARG A 145 21.25 -10.28 -4.80
CA ARG A 145 21.01 -10.15 -3.35
C ARG A 145 22.29 -9.79 -2.61
N ASP A 146 22.22 -8.70 -1.86
CA ASP A 146 22.96 -8.60 -0.61
C ASP A 146 22.60 -9.82 0.26
N LYS A 147 23.62 -10.58 0.70
CA LYS A 147 23.45 -11.78 1.53
C LYS A 147 22.51 -11.48 2.70
N GLY A 148 21.30 -12.05 2.66
CA GLY A 148 20.30 -11.98 3.74
C GLY A 148 19.09 -11.04 3.52
N LYS A 149 19.14 -10.06 2.62
CA LYS A 149 18.04 -9.07 2.48
C LYS A 149 16.87 -9.51 1.59
N GLY A 150 17.06 -10.44 0.66
CA GLY A 150 16.05 -10.73 -0.36
C GLY A 150 15.06 -11.85 -0.06
N ARG A 151 15.16 -12.57 1.07
CA ARG A 151 14.36 -13.80 1.32
C ARG A 151 12.84 -13.60 1.18
N HIS A 152 12.36 -12.36 1.38
CA HIS A 152 10.94 -12.05 1.36
C HIS A 152 10.53 -10.99 0.34
N GLU A 153 11.37 -10.73 -0.67
CA GLU A 153 11.09 -9.70 -1.67
C GLU A 153 9.80 -9.98 -2.45
N PHE A 154 9.54 -11.22 -2.86
CA PHE A 154 8.29 -11.56 -3.55
C PHE A 154 7.06 -11.41 -2.64
N LEU A 155 7.21 -11.66 -1.33
CA LEU A 155 6.16 -11.36 -0.37
C LEU A 155 5.95 -9.85 -0.25
N GLU A 156 7.03 -9.05 -0.21
CA GLU A 156 6.95 -7.60 -0.21
C GLU A 156 6.22 -7.08 -1.47
N LEU A 157 6.56 -7.59 -2.66
CA LEU A 157 5.90 -7.28 -3.92
C LEU A 157 4.41 -7.63 -3.90
N ALA A 158 4.06 -8.81 -3.36
CA ALA A 158 2.66 -9.23 -3.25
C ALA A 158 1.88 -8.26 -2.34
N LEU A 159 2.50 -7.79 -1.26
CA LEU A 159 1.91 -6.81 -0.36
C LEU A 159 1.77 -5.42 -0.99
N GLU A 160 2.70 -4.99 -1.85
CA GLU A 160 2.52 -3.77 -2.65
C GLU A 160 1.37 -3.91 -3.64
N ASN A 161 1.18 -5.09 -4.23
CA ASN A 161 0.05 -5.33 -5.11
C ASN A 161 -1.30 -5.22 -4.35
N ILE A 162 -1.37 -5.70 -3.10
CA ILE A 162 -2.55 -5.50 -2.22
C ILE A 162 -2.84 -4.02 -1.99
N LYS A 163 -1.79 -3.21 -1.79
CA LYS A 163 -1.90 -1.75 -1.67
C LYS A 163 -2.50 -1.14 -2.94
N ALA A 164 -2.05 -1.58 -4.12
CA ALA A 164 -2.59 -1.14 -5.40
C ALA A 164 -4.08 -1.46 -5.54
N PHE A 165 -4.51 -2.67 -5.20
CA PHE A 165 -5.92 -3.06 -5.21
C PHE A 165 -6.76 -2.11 -4.34
N ALA A 166 -6.32 -1.81 -3.13
CA ALA A 166 -7.04 -0.91 -2.22
C ALA A 166 -7.21 0.50 -2.82
N SER A 167 -6.15 1.04 -3.43
CA SER A 167 -6.17 2.34 -4.10
C SER A 167 -7.13 2.35 -5.31
N PHE A 168 -7.07 1.35 -6.19
CA PHE A 168 -7.92 1.32 -7.39
C PHE A 168 -9.40 1.02 -7.07
N ILE A 169 -9.69 0.19 -6.07
CA ILE A 169 -11.05 -0.01 -5.55
C ILE A 169 -11.64 1.32 -5.08
N SER A 170 -10.84 2.10 -4.36
CA SER A 170 -11.24 3.42 -3.87
C SER A 170 -11.47 4.42 -5.01
N ALA A 171 -10.61 4.39 -6.02
CA ALA A 171 -10.61 5.38 -7.09
C ALA A 171 -11.62 5.12 -8.22
N SER A 172 -11.98 3.86 -8.51
CA SER A 172 -12.72 3.53 -9.74
C SER A 172 -13.85 2.52 -9.55
N LYS A 173 -15.08 2.96 -9.88
CA LYS A 173 -16.25 2.07 -10.00
C LYS A 173 -16.07 1.00 -11.07
N HIS A 174 -15.43 1.32 -12.18
CA HIS A 174 -15.17 0.35 -13.24
C HIS A 174 -14.23 -0.76 -12.78
N PHE A 175 -13.20 -0.40 -12.00
CA PHE A 175 -12.29 -1.38 -11.41
C PHE A 175 -13.02 -2.30 -10.44
N ARG A 176 -13.87 -1.75 -9.56
CA ARG A 176 -14.70 -2.53 -8.64
C ARG A 176 -15.62 -3.53 -9.37
N LEU A 177 -16.34 -3.07 -10.39
CA LEU A 177 -17.23 -3.93 -11.17
C LEU A 177 -16.46 -5.03 -11.93
N ALA A 178 -15.27 -4.75 -12.43
CA ALA A 178 -14.42 -5.76 -13.05
C ALA A 178 -13.90 -6.77 -12.02
N LEU A 179 -13.52 -6.29 -10.82
CA LEU A 179 -13.02 -7.13 -9.74
C LEU A 179 -14.07 -8.15 -9.27
N GLN A 180 -15.34 -7.76 -9.26
CA GLN A 180 -16.45 -8.66 -8.93
C GLN A 180 -16.59 -9.85 -9.88
N GLN A 181 -16.04 -9.76 -11.08
CA GLN A 181 -16.03 -10.84 -12.08
C GLN A 181 -14.90 -11.84 -11.84
N SER A 182 -14.00 -11.57 -10.89
CA SER A 182 -12.91 -12.49 -10.53
C SER A 182 -13.38 -13.49 -9.48
N ASP A 183 -13.10 -14.77 -9.72
CA ASP A 183 -13.33 -15.89 -8.81
C ASP A 183 -12.12 -16.19 -7.90
N CYS A 184 -10.92 -15.75 -8.31
CA CYS A 184 -9.67 -16.06 -7.63
C CYS A 184 -9.27 -15.04 -6.55
N PHE A 185 -9.76 -13.81 -6.60
CA PHE A 185 -9.25 -12.70 -5.79
C PHE A 185 -9.16 -13.02 -4.28
N PHE A 186 -10.27 -13.42 -3.65
CA PHE A 186 -10.27 -13.74 -2.23
C PHE A 186 -9.48 -14.99 -1.88
N ARG A 187 -9.49 -16.02 -2.74
CA ARG A 187 -8.69 -17.23 -2.56
C ARG A 187 -7.19 -16.93 -2.54
N ASP A 188 -6.75 -16.01 -3.39
CA ASP A 188 -5.37 -15.57 -3.48
C ASP A 188 -4.97 -14.73 -2.27
N LEU A 189 -5.85 -13.84 -1.79
CA LEU A 189 -5.67 -13.13 -0.52
C LEU A 189 -5.58 -14.09 0.68
N GLU A 190 -6.45 -15.10 0.74
CA GLU A 190 -6.45 -16.12 1.80
C GLU A 190 -5.13 -16.89 1.83
N SER A 191 -4.61 -17.22 0.64
CA SER A 191 -3.29 -17.84 0.53
C SER A 191 -2.19 -16.95 1.08
N LEU A 192 -2.25 -15.64 0.87
CA LEU A 192 -1.20 -14.69 1.29
C LEU A 192 -1.12 -14.59 2.82
N VAL A 193 -2.26 -14.65 3.50
CA VAL A 193 -2.37 -14.59 4.97
C VAL A 193 -2.29 -15.96 5.64
N ALA A 194 -2.03 -17.02 4.87
CA ALA A 194 -1.94 -18.36 5.40
C ALA A 194 -0.79 -18.47 6.42
N ARG A 195 -1.03 -19.23 7.48
CA ARG A 195 -0.12 -19.35 8.64
C ARG A 195 1.29 -19.80 8.28
N ASN A 196 1.44 -20.60 7.23
CA ASN A 196 2.74 -21.06 6.72
C ASN A 196 3.57 -19.94 6.08
N ILE A 197 2.92 -18.94 5.46
CA ILE A 197 3.60 -17.76 4.91
C ILE A 197 3.96 -16.82 6.04
N THR A 198 2.97 -16.46 6.85
CA THR A 198 3.11 -15.38 7.83
C THR A 198 4.07 -15.73 8.96
N LYS A 199 4.08 -16.98 9.45
CA LYS A 199 5.07 -17.45 10.45
C LYS A 199 6.52 -17.31 10.02
N ARG A 200 6.78 -17.27 8.72
CA ARG A 200 8.13 -17.19 8.15
C ARG A 200 8.51 -15.78 7.74
N ALA A 201 7.54 -14.87 7.68
CA ALA A 201 7.77 -13.47 7.38
C ALA A 201 8.35 -12.75 8.60
N SER A 202 9.20 -11.75 8.36
CA SER A 202 9.67 -10.84 9.41
C SER A 202 8.50 -10.06 10.03
N ALA A 203 8.65 -9.61 11.29
CA ALA A 203 7.63 -8.80 11.96
C ALA A 203 7.23 -7.55 11.14
N GLN A 204 8.20 -6.87 10.51
CA GLN A 204 7.93 -5.73 9.63
C GLN A 204 7.01 -6.10 8.45
N LEU A 205 7.20 -7.28 7.85
CA LEU A 205 6.35 -7.74 6.76
C LEU A 205 4.98 -8.19 7.23
N GLN A 206 4.88 -8.78 8.43
CA GLN A 206 3.59 -9.09 9.04
C GLN A 206 2.79 -7.80 9.31
N GLN A 207 3.42 -6.78 9.88
CA GLN A 207 2.81 -5.45 10.07
C GLN A 207 2.40 -4.82 8.74
N LYS A 208 3.25 -4.88 7.71
CA LYS A 208 2.94 -4.40 6.36
C LYS A 208 1.74 -5.15 5.76
N ALA A 209 1.67 -6.47 5.97
CA ALA A 209 0.55 -7.29 5.52
C ALA A 209 -0.76 -6.87 6.18
N VAL A 210 -0.77 -6.77 7.52
CA VAL A 210 -1.92 -6.29 8.28
C VAL A 210 -2.36 -4.92 7.79
N LYS A 211 -1.44 -3.95 7.68
CA LYS A 211 -1.73 -2.58 7.23
C LYS A 211 -2.40 -2.57 5.85
N ASN A 212 -1.79 -3.22 4.86
CA ASN A 212 -2.29 -3.18 3.48
C ASN A 212 -3.61 -3.95 3.33
N LEU A 213 -3.77 -5.07 4.03
CA LEU A 213 -5.01 -5.83 4.03
C LEU A 213 -6.14 -5.08 4.74
N CYS A 214 -5.90 -4.48 5.90
CA CYS A 214 -6.89 -3.63 6.57
C CYS A 214 -7.37 -2.49 5.65
N ARG A 215 -6.43 -1.82 4.96
CA ARG A 215 -6.76 -0.77 3.97
C ARG A 215 -7.62 -1.32 2.82
N LEU A 216 -7.30 -2.52 2.32
CA LEU A 216 -8.10 -3.20 1.29
C LEU A 216 -9.52 -3.53 1.79
N LEU A 217 -9.64 -4.13 2.98
CA LEU A 217 -10.92 -4.49 3.59
C LEU A 217 -11.80 -3.24 3.80
N HIS A 218 -11.21 -2.16 4.31
CA HIS A 218 -11.90 -0.86 4.41
C HIS A 218 -12.40 -0.42 3.03
N SER A 219 -11.53 -0.41 2.02
CA SER A 219 -11.89 0.01 0.66
C SER A 219 -13.05 -0.81 0.08
N LEU A 220 -13.11 -2.12 0.34
CA LEU A 220 -14.21 -3.00 -0.10
C LEU A 220 -15.53 -2.70 0.63
N CYS A 221 -15.46 -2.43 1.94
CA CYS A 221 -16.62 -2.12 2.78
C CYS A 221 -17.19 -0.72 2.55
N ARG A 222 -16.37 0.22 2.03
CA ARG A 222 -16.74 1.63 1.85
C ARG A 222 -17.82 1.82 0.78
N PHE A 223 -17.86 0.98 -0.25
CA PHE A 223 -18.78 1.15 -1.37
C PHE A 223 -19.87 0.08 -1.35
N GLY A 224 -21.13 0.51 -1.48
CA GLY A 224 -22.28 -0.39 -1.51
C GLY A 224 -22.23 -1.38 -2.68
N ASP A 225 -21.64 -0.98 -3.81
CA ASP A 225 -21.51 -1.87 -4.98
C ASP A 225 -20.55 -3.04 -4.75
N THR A 226 -19.57 -2.95 -3.84
CA THR A 226 -18.64 -4.05 -3.51
C THR A 226 -18.90 -4.74 -2.20
N LYS A 227 -19.59 -4.10 -1.25
CA LYS A 227 -19.73 -4.59 0.12
C LYS A 227 -20.35 -5.99 0.18
N ASP A 228 -21.52 -6.16 -0.44
CA ASP A 228 -22.28 -7.42 -0.36
C ASP A 228 -21.56 -8.55 -1.10
N TRP A 229 -21.01 -8.24 -2.28
CA TRP A 229 -20.15 -9.17 -3.01
C TRP A 229 -18.96 -9.62 -2.17
N ALA A 230 -18.23 -8.69 -1.56
CA ALA A 230 -17.05 -8.99 -0.77
C ALA A 230 -17.37 -9.91 0.42
N ILE A 231 -18.46 -9.63 1.14
CA ILE A 231 -18.92 -10.47 2.26
C ILE A 231 -19.16 -11.91 1.78
N ASN A 232 -19.90 -12.07 0.68
CA ASN A 232 -20.24 -13.38 0.11
C ASN A 232 -19.03 -14.11 -0.48
N SER A 233 -18.01 -13.38 -0.95
CA SER A 233 -16.84 -13.94 -1.60
C SER A 233 -15.68 -14.29 -0.65
N GLY A 234 -15.77 -13.98 0.65
CA GLY A 234 -14.79 -14.43 1.65
C GLY A 234 -14.12 -13.32 2.48
N LEU A 235 -14.58 -12.08 2.41
CA LEU A 235 -14.07 -10.96 3.21
C LEU A 235 -13.97 -11.29 4.71
N VAL A 236 -14.97 -11.97 5.26
CA VAL A 236 -15.00 -12.37 6.68
C VAL A 236 -13.85 -13.32 7.02
N ARG A 237 -13.48 -14.24 6.13
CA ARG A 237 -12.36 -15.17 6.34
C ARG A 237 -11.02 -14.44 6.32
N ILE A 238 -10.85 -13.47 5.40
CA ILE A 238 -9.67 -12.61 5.36
C ILE A 238 -9.57 -11.78 6.63
N HIS A 239 -10.66 -11.13 7.04
CA HIS A 239 -10.69 -10.32 8.27
C HIS A 239 -10.26 -11.15 9.48
N ALA A 240 -10.85 -12.35 9.66
CA ALA A 240 -10.47 -13.24 10.74
C ALA A 240 -9.00 -13.68 10.67
N ALA A 241 -8.44 -13.88 9.47
CA ALA A 241 -7.02 -14.18 9.29
C ALA A 241 -6.13 -13.00 9.69
N VAL A 242 -6.47 -11.78 9.27
CA VAL A 242 -5.74 -10.56 9.66
C VAL A 242 -5.79 -10.34 11.18
N THR A 243 -6.94 -10.50 11.81
CA THR A 243 -7.07 -10.39 13.28
C THR A 243 -6.17 -11.40 14.00
N ARG A 244 -6.05 -12.64 13.49
CA ARG A 244 -5.11 -13.63 14.04
C ARG A 244 -3.65 -13.20 13.87
N LEU A 245 -3.29 -12.58 12.75
CA LEU A 245 -1.93 -12.06 12.56
C LEU A 245 -1.60 -10.97 13.56
N MET A 246 -2.53 -10.05 13.81
CA MET A 246 -2.37 -9.00 14.81
C MET A 246 -2.15 -9.56 16.22
N ALA A 247 -2.76 -10.71 16.55
CA ALA A 247 -2.59 -11.36 17.84
C ALA A 247 -1.23 -12.07 18.02
N LEU A 248 -0.53 -12.42 16.94
CA LEU A 248 0.71 -13.20 17.00
C LEU A 248 1.93 -12.37 17.42
N ASP A 249 1.99 -11.09 17.08
CA ASP A 249 3.17 -10.27 17.34
C ASP A 249 3.32 -9.88 18.83
N GLY A 250 2.40 -10.30 19.72
CA GLY A 250 2.35 -9.81 21.09
C GLY A 250 2.22 -8.28 21.18
N THR A 251 2.05 -7.62 20.02
CA THR A 251 1.72 -6.21 19.94
C THR A 251 0.33 -6.16 20.52
N LYS A 252 0.23 -5.60 21.73
CA LYS A 252 -1.04 -5.11 22.24
C LYS A 252 -1.62 -4.31 21.08
N VAL A 253 -2.71 -4.81 20.48
CA VAL A 253 -3.43 -4.08 19.45
C VAL A 253 -3.66 -2.72 20.07
N SER A 254 -2.90 -1.74 19.56
CA SER A 254 -2.82 -0.42 20.17
C SER A 254 -4.24 0.09 20.35
N GLU A 255 -4.43 0.79 21.45
CA GLU A 255 -5.66 1.45 21.89
C GLU A 255 -6.50 1.96 20.70
N ALA A 256 -7.82 1.94 20.89
CA ALA A 256 -8.84 2.34 19.91
C ALA A 256 -8.35 3.41 18.93
N PRO A 257 -8.63 3.26 17.61
CA PRO A 257 -8.06 4.11 16.57
C PRO A 257 -8.15 5.58 16.93
N ILE A 258 -7.02 6.28 16.87
CA ILE A 258 -6.95 7.70 17.17
C ILE A 258 -7.71 8.45 16.08
N VAL A 259 -8.85 9.03 16.44
CA VAL A 259 -9.69 9.85 15.56
C VAL A 259 -9.63 11.31 15.98
N CYS A 260 -9.94 12.22 15.05
CA CYS A 260 -10.04 13.63 15.39
C CYS A 260 -11.18 13.82 16.38
N SER A 261 -10.92 14.53 17.47
CA SER A 261 -11.93 14.82 18.50
C SER A 261 -12.99 15.81 18.05
N TRP A 262 -12.85 16.44 16.88
CA TRP A 262 -13.90 17.28 16.32
C TRP A 262 -14.92 16.42 15.58
N GLU A 263 -16.15 16.38 16.10
CA GLU A 263 -17.22 15.49 15.63
C GLU A 263 -17.60 15.66 14.15
N LYS A 264 -17.29 16.81 13.55
CA LYS A 264 -17.56 17.10 12.13
C LYS A 264 -16.36 16.82 11.21
N CYS A 265 -15.29 16.25 11.74
CA CYS A 265 -14.13 15.85 10.96
C CYS A 265 -14.45 14.60 10.11
N ASP A 266 -14.24 14.70 8.80
CA ASP A 266 -14.40 13.62 7.83
C ASP A 266 -13.09 12.93 7.44
N GLU A 267 -11.97 13.40 8.01
CA GLU A 267 -10.61 12.94 7.69
C GLU A 267 -10.27 11.53 8.20
N GLY A 268 -11.13 10.94 9.03
CA GLY A 268 -11.00 9.56 9.55
C GLY A 268 -10.02 9.42 10.72
N SER A 269 -9.45 8.22 10.88
CA SER A 269 -8.43 7.94 11.89
C SER A 269 -7.03 8.38 11.44
N GLU A 270 -6.07 8.49 12.36
CA GLU A 270 -4.65 8.73 12.02
C GLU A 270 -4.11 7.75 10.96
N LEU A 271 -4.55 6.49 11.03
CA LEU A 271 -4.17 5.45 10.08
C LEU A 271 -4.72 5.72 8.69
N ASP A 272 -5.96 6.20 8.60
CA ASP A 272 -6.61 6.54 7.33
C ASP A 272 -6.00 7.81 6.72
N ALA A 273 -5.74 8.82 7.54
CA ALA A 273 -5.18 10.11 7.14
C ALA A 273 -3.69 10.03 6.76
N GLY A 274 -3.00 8.94 7.12
CA GLY A 274 -1.57 8.76 6.83
C GLY A 274 -0.66 9.77 7.53
N ARG A 275 -1.15 10.49 8.54
CA ARG A 275 -0.40 11.49 9.31
C ARG A 275 -0.76 11.41 10.79
N GLN A 276 0.19 11.76 11.65
CA GLN A 276 -0.05 11.85 13.09
C GLN A 276 -0.94 13.05 13.41
N PHE A 277 -1.87 12.87 14.34
CA PHE A 277 -2.72 13.93 14.86
C PHE A 277 -2.01 14.62 16.02
N SER A 278 -2.19 15.93 16.09
CA SER A 278 -1.68 16.74 17.18
C SER A 278 -2.50 16.49 18.44
N LYS A 279 -1.81 16.21 19.56
CA LYS A 279 -2.44 16.09 20.88
C LYS A 279 -2.71 17.47 21.45
N CYS A 280 -3.83 17.63 22.16
CA CYS A 280 -4.04 18.82 22.98
C CYS A 280 -2.89 18.95 24.00
N ALA A 281 -2.15 20.06 23.93
CA ALA A 281 -0.99 20.28 24.80
C ALA A 281 -1.34 20.25 26.30
N ASN A 282 -2.59 20.57 26.66
CA ASN A 282 -3.01 20.70 28.05
C ASN A 282 -3.45 19.37 28.67
N CYS A 283 -4.35 18.62 28.02
CA CYS A 283 -4.87 17.36 28.56
C CYS A 283 -4.20 16.11 27.98
N SER A 284 -3.60 16.20 26.79
CA SER A 284 -3.11 15.06 25.99
C SER A 284 -4.18 14.01 25.61
N LEU A 285 -5.45 14.24 25.93
CA LEU A 285 -6.55 13.29 25.70
C LEU A 285 -7.24 13.50 24.34
N ALA A 286 -7.36 14.74 23.89
CA ALA A 286 -7.96 15.05 22.59
C ALA A 286 -6.90 15.12 21.49
N TYR A 287 -7.26 14.65 20.30
CA TYR A 287 -6.41 14.56 19.12
C TYR A 287 -7.03 15.35 17.97
N TYR A 288 -6.20 16.05 17.20
CA TYR A 288 -6.65 16.89 16.10
C TYR A 288 -5.76 16.71 14.88
N CYS A 289 -6.37 16.39 13.74
CA CYS A 289 -5.67 16.27 12.47
C CYS A 289 -5.14 17.63 11.95
N SER A 290 -5.62 18.76 12.48
CA SER A 290 -5.19 20.12 12.14
C SER A 290 -5.42 21.10 13.31
N LYS A 291 -4.73 22.26 13.29
CA LYS A 291 -4.95 23.32 14.29
C LYS A 291 -6.33 23.96 14.13
N GLU A 292 -6.86 23.95 12.91
CA GLU A 292 -8.17 24.46 12.54
C GLU A 292 -9.27 23.66 13.23
N HIS A 293 -9.17 22.32 13.21
CA HIS A 293 -10.14 21.45 13.90
C HIS A 293 -10.06 21.62 15.43
N GLN A 294 -8.85 21.82 15.97
CA GLN A 294 -8.71 22.16 17.39
C GLN A 294 -9.43 23.47 17.74
N LYS A 295 -9.29 24.52 16.93
CA LYS A 295 -9.98 25.82 17.13
C LYS A 295 -11.50 25.67 17.04
N LEU A 296 -11.99 24.92 16.05
CA LEU A 296 -13.42 24.67 15.87
C LEU A 296 -14.01 23.87 17.04
N HIS A 297 -13.28 22.89 17.54
CA HIS A 297 -13.70 22.10 18.70
C HIS A 297 -13.48 22.82 20.04
N TRP A 298 -12.66 23.87 20.10
CA TRP A 298 -12.21 24.49 21.35
C TRP A 298 -13.36 24.99 22.24
N SER A 299 -14.43 25.53 21.65
CA SER A 299 -15.59 26.03 22.39
C SER A 299 -16.26 24.96 23.27
N VAL A 300 -16.26 23.71 22.80
CA VAL A 300 -16.76 22.53 23.50
C VAL A 300 -15.66 21.93 24.37
N HIS A 301 -14.49 21.66 23.77
CA HIS A 301 -13.38 20.98 24.43
C HIS A 301 -12.88 21.71 25.69
N LYS A 302 -12.83 23.05 25.68
CA LYS A 302 -12.30 23.84 26.81
C LYS A 302 -13.01 23.55 28.14
N LYS A 303 -14.28 23.12 28.11
CA LYS A 303 -15.06 22.75 29.30
C LYS A 303 -14.58 21.43 29.93
N GLN A 304 -14.03 20.53 29.11
CA GLN A 304 -13.57 19.19 29.50
C GLN A 304 -12.04 19.09 29.54
N CYS A 305 -11.33 20.10 29.01
CA CYS A 305 -9.89 20.19 28.98
C CYS A 305 -9.35 20.45 30.39
N LYS A 306 -9.29 19.40 31.23
CA LYS A 306 -8.65 19.49 32.54
C LYS A 306 -7.15 19.67 32.33
N VAL A 307 -6.60 20.71 32.93
CA VAL A 307 -5.15 20.86 33.08
C VAL A 307 -4.68 19.62 33.84
N LYS A 308 -3.69 18.90 33.31
CA LYS A 308 -2.96 17.93 34.13
C LYS A 308 -2.33 18.74 35.27
N THR A 309 -2.97 18.75 36.44
CA THR A 309 -2.30 19.15 37.67
C THR A 309 -1.10 18.23 37.77
N SER A 310 0.09 18.78 37.54
CA SER A 310 1.35 18.08 37.72
C SER A 310 1.29 17.31 39.03
N ASP A 311 1.45 15.99 38.97
CA ASP A 311 1.49 15.17 40.18
C ASP A 311 2.46 15.83 41.17
N PRO A 312 2.06 16.02 42.44
CA PRO A 312 2.91 16.66 43.43
C PRO A 312 4.24 15.90 43.46
N ALA A 313 5.33 16.66 43.32
CA ALA A 313 6.69 16.12 43.30
C ALA A 313 6.90 15.12 44.45
N PRO A 314 7.58 13.98 44.21
CA PRO A 314 7.83 13.01 45.26
C PRO A 314 8.55 13.72 46.41
N GLN A 315 7.90 13.77 47.57
CA GLN A 315 8.53 14.28 48.78
C GLN A 315 9.67 13.32 49.11
N SER A 316 10.90 13.79 48.95
CA SER A 316 12.11 13.09 49.37
C SER A 316 12.11 13.02 50.90
N GLY A 317 11.69 11.86 51.40
CA GLY A 317 11.92 11.39 52.77
C GLY A 317 13.13 10.47 52.82
#